data_AF-A0A353GLT2-F1
#
_entry.id   AF-A0A353GLT2-F1
#
_cell.length_a   1.000
_cell.length_b   1.000
_cell.length_c   1.000
_cell.angle_alpha   90.00
_cell.angle_beta   90.00
_cell.angle_gamma   90.00
#
_symmetry.space_group_name_H-M   'P 1'
#
loop_
_entity.id
_entity.type
_entity.pdbx_description
1 polymer ?
#
loop_
_entity_poly.entity_id
_entity_poly.type
_entity_poly.pdbx_seq_one_letter_code
_entity_poly.pdbx_strand_id
1 'polypeptide(L)'
;DKTQLVALTLATCYNTKVVLWGIFWSTLTIHIFSAGIGRLIGGHLPTNWIHFAAGLAFIGFGLWTLRGDSLDDNEKSCDTHKKRGIFWMVFTTFFLAELGDKTMLTTVTLAAANPFIPVWLGSTVGMVLSDGLAIIVGKMLGAKLPERYIQIGASLIFFGFGIYSIIEGGEKLPFYAWIGGAAITFILLFIFFRQRFPFATKKEEEHSSSESKEAVAASKTK
;
A
#
# COMPACT_ATOMS: atom_id res chain seq x y z
N ASP A 1 3.72 4.54 4.63
CA ASP A 1 2.93 4.60 3.39
C ASP A 1 3.52 5.66 2.46
N LYS A 2 3.36 5.54 1.13
CA LYS A 2 3.74 6.61 0.19
C LYS A 2 2.90 7.86 0.44
N THR A 3 1.62 7.68 0.72
CA THR A 3 0.67 8.77 0.99
C THR A 3 1.02 9.55 2.26
N GLN A 4 1.61 8.90 3.27
CA GLN A 4 2.15 9.56 4.46
C GLN A 4 3.35 10.48 4.16
N LEU A 5 4.19 10.11 3.20
CA LEU A 5 5.30 10.95 2.76
C LEU A 5 4.82 12.14 1.91
N VAL A 6 3.75 11.96 1.13
CA VAL A 6 3.03 13.05 0.45
C VAL A 6 2.41 14.01 1.49
N ALA A 7 1.74 13.47 2.52
CA ALA A 7 1.18 14.25 3.63
C ALA A 7 2.25 15.06 4.36
N LEU A 8 3.40 14.44 4.65
CA LEU A 8 4.56 15.13 5.25
C LEU A 8 5.06 16.26 4.35
N THR A 9 5.30 15.99 3.06
CA THR A 9 5.77 16.99 2.10
C THR A 9 4.83 18.19 2.04
N LEU A 10 3.52 17.95 1.87
CA LEU A 10 2.51 19.00 1.85
C LEU A 10 2.45 19.79 3.18
N ALA A 11 2.59 19.10 4.32
CA ALA A 11 2.61 19.75 5.63
C ALA A 11 3.88 20.57 5.91
N THR A 12 4.98 20.31 5.20
CA THR A 12 6.20 21.14 5.24
C THR A 12 6.10 22.38 4.35
N CYS A 13 5.39 22.28 3.23
CA CYS A 13 5.26 23.37 2.26
C CYS A 13 4.08 24.31 2.54
N TYR A 14 3.02 23.83 3.20
CA TYR A 14 1.79 24.58 3.45
C TYR A 14 1.38 24.60 4.92
N ASN A 15 0.37 25.40 5.24
CA ASN A 15 -0.18 25.48 6.59
C ASN A 15 -0.72 24.11 7.04
N THR A 16 -0.11 23.54 8.08
CA THR A 16 -0.41 22.18 8.55
C THR A 16 -1.86 21.98 8.95
N LYS A 17 -2.55 22.99 9.47
CA LYS A 17 -3.98 22.87 9.82
C LYS A 17 -4.83 22.67 8.57
N VAL A 18 -4.54 23.40 7.49
CA VAL A 18 -5.26 23.27 6.21
C VAL A 18 -4.97 21.92 5.56
N VAL A 19 -3.71 21.47 5.62
CA VAL A 19 -3.30 20.16 5.11
C VAL A 19 -4.00 19.03 5.86
N LEU A 20 -3.99 19.06 7.19
CA LEU A 20 -4.68 18.05 8.02
C LEU A 20 -6.19 17.99 7.72
N TRP A 21 -6.85 19.14 7.53
CA TRP A 21 -8.25 19.16 7.13
C TRP A 21 -8.48 18.58 5.72
N GLY A 22 -7.59 18.87 4.77
CA GLY A 22 -7.64 18.31 3.42
C GLY A 22 -7.50 16.78 3.42
N ILE A 23 -6.51 16.27 4.18
CA ILE A 23 -6.30 14.83 4.39
C ILE A 23 -7.53 14.22 5.06
N PHE A 24 -7.99 14.77 6.18
CA PHE A 24 -9.14 14.26 6.91
C PHE A 24 -10.37 14.03 6.03
N TRP A 25 -10.76 15.04 5.23
CA TRP A 25 -11.92 14.91 4.34
C TRP A 25 -11.68 13.93 3.20
N SER A 26 -10.45 13.85 2.70
CA SER A 26 -10.07 12.88 1.68
C SER A 26 -10.17 11.45 2.22
N THR A 27 -9.54 11.19 3.37
CA THR A 27 -9.63 9.93 4.12
C THR A 27 -11.08 9.55 4.39
N LEU A 28 -11.89 10.48 4.91
CA LEU A 28 -13.30 10.20 5.19
C LEU A 28 -14.05 9.73 3.94
N THR A 29 -13.80 10.38 2.79
CA THR A 29 -14.44 10.08 1.50
C THR A 29 -14.00 8.75 0.93
N ILE A 30 -12.69 8.45 0.97
CA ILE A 30 -12.19 7.21 0.41
C ILE A 30 -12.55 6.01 1.28
N HIS A 31 -12.52 6.18 2.61
CA HIS A 31 -12.88 5.12 3.55
C HIS A 31 -14.38 4.82 3.55
N ILE A 32 -15.26 5.82 3.43
CA ILE A 32 -16.71 5.56 3.30
C ILE A 32 -17.02 4.84 1.98
N PHE A 33 -16.36 5.23 0.88
CA PHE A 33 -16.50 4.58 -0.42
C PHE A 33 -15.99 3.13 -0.38
N SER A 34 -14.79 2.94 0.18
CA SER A 34 -14.16 1.63 0.33
C SER A 34 -14.99 0.69 1.22
N ALA A 35 -15.45 1.16 2.37
CA ALA A 35 -16.30 0.38 3.26
C ALA A 35 -17.67 0.10 2.60
N GLY A 36 -18.17 1.03 1.78
CA GLY A 36 -19.38 0.86 0.99
C GLY A 36 -19.25 -0.28 -0.01
N ILE A 37 -18.15 -0.33 -0.76
CA ILE A 37 -17.85 -1.45 -1.67
C ILE A 37 -17.76 -2.77 -0.87
N GLY A 38 -17.04 -2.77 0.25
CA GLY A 38 -16.92 -3.95 1.10
C GLY A 38 -18.28 -4.47 1.57
N ARG A 39 -19.15 -3.57 2.04
CA ARG A 39 -20.53 -3.90 2.44
C ARG A 39 -21.35 -4.50 1.29
N LEU A 40 -21.23 -3.94 0.08
CA LEU A 40 -21.93 -4.46 -1.10
C LEU A 40 -21.46 -5.88 -1.43
N ILE A 41 -20.15 -6.12 -1.45
CA ILE A 41 -19.57 -7.44 -1.68
C ILE A 41 -20.00 -8.42 -0.58
N GLY A 42 -19.92 -7.99 0.69
CA GLY A 42 -20.26 -8.79 1.87
C GLY A 42 -21.73 -9.20 1.93
N GLY A 43 -22.63 -8.41 1.35
CA GLY A 43 -24.06 -8.74 1.28
C GLY A 43 -24.40 -9.85 0.28
N HIS A 44 -23.50 -10.17 -0.65
CA HIS A 44 -23.75 -11.13 -1.75
C HIS A 44 -22.97 -12.44 -1.62
N LEU A 45 -21.98 -12.50 -0.74
CA LEU A 45 -21.12 -13.68 -0.58
C LEU A 45 -21.33 -14.36 0.79
N PRO A 46 -21.17 -15.69 0.90
CA PRO A 46 -21.23 -16.36 2.18
C PRO A 46 -20.09 -15.90 3.11
N THR A 47 -20.42 -15.60 4.37
CA THR A 47 -19.46 -15.08 5.37
C THR A 47 -18.19 -15.92 5.49
N ASN A 48 -18.28 -17.25 5.50
CA ASN A 48 -17.11 -18.14 5.59
C ASN A 48 -16.11 -17.91 4.44
N TRP A 49 -16.62 -17.76 3.21
CA TRP A 49 -15.80 -17.48 2.03
C TRP A 49 -15.18 -16.09 2.10
N ILE A 50 -15.93 -15.11 2.63
CA ILE A 50 -15.43 -13.74 2.78
C ILE A 50 -14.29 -13.70 3.79
N HIS A 51 -14.43 -14.27 4.99
CA HIS A 51 -13.35 -14.30 5.99
C HIS A 51 -12.11 -15.04 5.47
N PHE A 52 -12.31 -16.16 4.78
CA PHE A 52 -11.20 -16.92 4.20
C PHE A 52 -10.47 -16.14 3.09
N ALA A 53 -11.21 -15.55 2.16
CA ALA A 53 -10.64 -14.73 1.08
C ALA A 53 -9.98 -13.45 1.63
N ALA A 54 -10.59 -12.83 2.64
CA ALA A 54 -10.03 -11.69 3.33
C ALA A 54 -8.68 -12.05 3.95
N GLY A 55 -8.61 -13.18 4.66
CA GLY A 55 -7.36 -13.64 5.25
C GLY A 55 -6.26 -13.89 4.21
N LEU A 56 -6.58 -14.48 3.06
CA LEU A 56 -5.64 -14.60 1.93
C LEU A 56 -5.17 -13.24 1.40
N ALA A 57 -6.07 -12.25 1.30
CA ALA A 57 -5.73 -10.90 0.90
C ALA A 57 -4.79 -10.22 1.91
N PHE A 58 -5.03 -10.38 3.22
CA PHE A 58 -4.14 -9.91 4.29
C PHE A 58 -2.73 -10.53 4.20
N ILE A 59 -2.62 -11.83 3.87
CA ILE A 59 -1.31 -12.44 3.58
C ILE A 59 -0.64 -11.76 2.37
N GLY A 60 -1.40 -11.53 1.29
CA GLY A 60 -0.91 -10.79 0.13
C GLY A 60 -0.41 -9.38 0.47
N PHE A 61 -1.16 -8.62 1.27
CA PHE A 61 -0.77 -7.28 1.71
C PHE A 61 0.47 -7.30 2.61
N GLY A 62 0.61 -8.29 3.48
CA GLY A 62 1.83 -8.47 4.29
C GLY A 62 3.06 -8.71 3.42
N LEU A 63 2.95 -9.58 2.41
CA LEU A 63 4.04 -9.83 1.45
C LEU A 63 4.36 -8.60 0.61
N TRP A 64 3.35 -7.89 0.12
CA TRP A 64 3.56 -6.64 -0.61
C TRP A 64 4.25 -5.61 0.29
N THR A 65 3.80 -5.44 1.52
CA THR A 65 4.38 -4.48 2.47
C THR A 65 5.86 -4.75 2.76
N LEU A 66 6.27 -6.02 2.89
CA LEU A 66 7.68 -6.40 3.04
C LEU A 66 8.56 -6.07 1.83
N ARG A 67 7.97 -5.95 0.63
CA ARG A 67 8.72 -5.57 -0.58
C ARG A 67 9.22 -4.13 -0.49
N GLY A 68 8.51 -3.28 0.24
CA GLY A 68 8.72 -1.85 0.30
C GLY A 68 8.21 -1.14 -0.95
N ASP A 69 7.94 0.15 -0.78
CA ASP A 69 7.42 1.04 -1.81
C ASP A 69 8.28 2.31 -1.80
N SER A 70 9.06 2.53 -2.86
CA SER A 70 9.88 3.75 -2.99
C SER A 70 9.05 4.87 -3.61
N LEU A 71 9.19 6.08 -3.08
CA LEU A 71 8.75 7.29 -3.78
C LEU A 71 9.71 7.59 -4.93
N ASP A 72 9.16 7.99 -6.07
CA ASP A 72 9.96 8.58 -7.14
C ASP A 72 10.21 10.06 -6.82
N ASP A 73 11.42 10.56 -7.02
CA ASP A 73 11.81 11.92 -6.58
C ASP A 73 11.00 13.04 -7.26
N ASN A 74 10.34 12.73 -8.39
CA ASN A 74 9.47 13.64 -9.14
C ASN A 74 8.13 13.93 -8.43
N GLU A 75 7.73 13.15 -7.42
CA GLU A 75 6.47 13.32 -6.68
C GLU A 75 6.56 14.41 -5.58
N LYS A 76 7.73 15.07 -5.45
CA LYS A 76 8.05 16.08 -4.42
C LYS A 76 7.86 17.54 -4.85
N SER A 77 6.97 17.86 -5.80
CA SER A 77 6.83 19.25 -6.27
C SER A 77 5.96 20.09 -5.34
N CYS A 78 6.60 20.87 -4.47
CA CYS A 78 5.94 21.99 -3.80
C CYS A 78 5.78 23.15 -4.79
N ASP A 79 4.78 23.01 -5.66
CA ASP A 79 4.52 23.98 -6.71
C ASP A 79 3.88 25.24 -6.13
N THR A 80 4.72 26.25 -5.87
CA THR A 80 4.43 27.38 -4.97
C THR A 80 3.61 28.49 -5.64
N HIS A 81 3.13 28.27 -6.88
CA HIS A 81 2.54 29.31 -7.71
C HIS A 81 1.00 29.47 -7.63
N LYS A 82 0.27 28.61 -6.89
CA LYS A 82 -1.19 28.78 -6.67
C LYS A 82 -1.57 28.85 -5.19
N LYS A 83 -1.79 30.06 -4.67
CA LYS A 83 -2.24 30.29 -3.28
C LYS A 83 -3.73 30.03 -3.03
N ARG A 84 -4.59 30.00 -4.07
CA ARG A 84 -6.04 29.73 -3.92
C ARG A 84 -6.31 28.24 -4.10
N GLY A 85 -6.92 27.62 -3.09
CA GLY A 85 -7.39 26.23 -3.16
C GLY A 85 -6.47 25.17 -2.56
N ILE A 86 -5.56 25.52 -1.63
CA ILE A 86 -4.64 24.56 -0.98
C ILE A 86 -5.40 23.37 -0.39
N PHE A 87 -6.52 23.61 0.29
CA PHE A 87 -7.38 22.54 0.82
C PHE A 87 -7.79 21.54 -0.27
N TRP A 88 -8.30 22.03 -1.41
CA TRP A 88 -8.77 21.20 -2.52
C TRP A 88 -7.62 20.48 -3.23
N MET A 89 -6.45 21.12 -3.34
CA MET A 89 -5.25 20.49 -3.88
C MET A 89 -4.78 19.34 -2.98
N VAL A 90 -4.70 19.54 -1.66
CA VAL A 90 -4.35 18.48 -0.71
C VAL A 90 -5.39 17.35 -0.76
N PHE A 91 -6.69 17.70 -0.70
CA PHE A 91 -7.78 16.74 -0.76
C PHE A 91 -7.67 15.86 -2.01
N THR A 92 -7.58 16.47 -3.20
CA THR A 92 -7.54 15.74 -4.48
C THR A 92 -6.27 14.92 -4.65
N THR A 93 -5.11 15.47 -4.26
CA THR A 93 -3.84 14.74 -4.31
C THR A 93 -3.88 13.51 -3.43
N PHE A 94 -4.31 13.66 -2.18
CA PHE A 94 -4.41 12.54 -1.24
C PHE A 94 -5.48 11.54 -1.67
N PHE A 95 -6.61 12.04 -2.18
CA PHE A 95 -7.71 11.19 -2.65
C PHE A 95 -7.29 10.31 -3.83
N LEU A 96 -6.58 10.88 -4.80
CA LEU A 96 -6.07 10.15 -5.94
C LEU A 96 -4.95 9.18 -5.55
N ALA A 97 -4.10 9.56 -4.59
CA ALA A 97 -3.02 8.70 -4.11
C ALA A 97 -3.54 7.47 -3.34
N GLU A 98 -4.64 7.60 -2.61
CA GLU A 98 -5.29 6.50 -1.88
C GLU A 98 -6.23 5.66 -2.77
N LEU A 99 -6.56 6.13 -3.97
CA LEU A 99 -7.51 5.48 -4.87
C LEU A 99 -6.91 4.21 -5.48
N GLY A 100 -7.43 3.06 -5.04
CA GLY A 100 -6.93 1.76 -5.46
C GLY A 100 -5.64 1.33 -4.75
N ASP A 101 -5.19 2.08 -3.74
CA ASP A 101 -4.05 1.69 -2.93
C ASP A 101 -4.40 0.55 -1.95
N LYS A 102 -3.38 -0.06 -1.36
CA LYS A 102 -3.49 -1.13 -0.36
C LYS A 102 -4.40 -0.77 0.80
N THR A 103 -4.38 0.48 1.25
CA THR A 103 -5.21 0.93 2.37
C THR A 103 -6.70 0.85 2.01
N MET A 104 -7.07 1.25 0.77
CA MET A 104 -8.40 1.03 0.23
C MET A 104 -8.73 -0.47 0.13
N LEU A 105 -7.87 -1.27 -0.50
CA LEU A 105 -8.13 -2.71 -0.65
C LEU A 105 -8.28 -3.43 0.71
N THR A 106 -7.51 -3.03 1.72
CA THR A 106 -7.62 -3.53 3.10
C THR A 106 -8.96 -3.15 3.71
N THR A 107 -9.39 -1.90 3.54
CA THR A 107 -10.67 -1.41 4.06
C THR A 107 -11.87 -2.09 3.39
N VAL A 108 -11.82 -2.28 2.07
CA VAL A 108 -12.84 -3.09 1.34
C VAL A 108 -12.91 -4.49 1.92
N THR A 109 -11.77 -5.14 2.05
CA THR A 109 -11.66 -6.52 2.54
C THR A 109 -12.21 -6.66 3.94
N LEU A 110 -11.84 -5.75 4.84
CA LEU A 110 -12.28 -5.77 6.22
C LEU A 110 -13.79 -5.48 6.34
N ALA A 111 -14.31 -4.54 5.55
CA ALA A 111 -15.74 -4.19 5.52
C ALA A 111 -16.62 -5.24 4.82
N ALA A 112 -16.04 -6.14 4.03
CA ALA A 112 -16.76 -7.29 3.51
C ALA A 112 -16.99 -8.34 4.59
N ALA A 113 -16.00 -8.56 5.46
CA ALA A 113 -16.07 -9.53 6.55
C ALA A 113 -16.76 -9.00 7.82
N ASN A 114 -16.73 -7.68 8.05
CA ASN A 114 -17.15 -7.07 9.31
C ASN A 114 -18.22 -5.98 9.13
N PRO A 115 -18.92 -5.59 10.20
CA PRO A 115 -19.93 -4.53 10.14
C PRO A 115 -19.38 -3.20 9.60
N PHE A 116 -20.17 -2.55 8.74
CA PHE A 116 -19.79 -1.33 8.03
C PHE A 116 -19.35 -0.17 8.94
N ILE A 117 -20.14 0.17 9.96
CA ILE A 117 -19.90 1.37 10.79
C ILE A 117 -18.59 1.28 11.59
N PRO A 118 -18.30 0.18 12.33
CA PRO A 118 -17.02 0.02 13.01
C PRO A 118 -15.81 0.07 12.08
N VAL A 119 -15.90 -0.57 10.90
CA VAL A 119 -14.78 -0.58 9.94
C VAL A 119 -14.53 0.80 9.37
N TRP A 120 -15.59 1.51 8.95
CA TRP A 120 -15.47 2.86 8.42
C TRP A 120 -14.87 3.84 9.44
N LEU A 121 -15.41 3.87 10.66
CA LEU A 121 -14.91 4.76 11.71
C LEU A 121 -13.50 4.39 12.15
N GLY A 122 -13.25 3.10 12.40
CA GLY A 122 -11.95 2.61 12.85
C GLY A 122 -10.84 2.87 11.82
N SER A 123 -11.11 2.60 10.54
CA SER A 123 -10.15 2.85 9.46
C SER A 123 -9.90 4.35 9.26
N THR A 124 -10.94 5.19 9.31
CA THR A 124 -10.79 6.65 9.19
C THR A 124 -9.96 7.23 10.34
N VAL A 125 -10.29 6.87 11.58
CA VAL A 125 -9.56 7.35 12.77
C VAL A 125 -8.12 6.85 12.76
N GLY A 126 -7.92 5.57 12.45
CA GLY A 126 -6.59 4.97 12.36
C GLY A 126 -5.70 5.70 11.35
N MET A 127 -6.23 5.99 10.16
CA MET A 127 -5.50 6.67 9.11
C MET A 127 -5.16 8.13 9.48
N VAL A 128 -6.15 8.91 9.94
CA VAL A 128 -5.92 10.31 10.33
C VAL A 128 -4.90 10.43 11.47
N LEU A 129 -4.94 9.52 12.44
CA LEU A 129 -3.93 9.47 13.51
C LEU A 129 -2.55 9.09 12.97
N SER A 130 -2.49 8.13 12.04
CA SER A 130 -1.24 7.71 11.40
C SER A 130 -0.60 8.85 10.61
N ASP A 131 -1.37 9.58 9.80
CA ASP A 131 -0.92 10.73 9.02
C ASP A 131 -0.48 11.89 9.91
N GLY A 132 -1.26 12.17 10.95
CA GLY A 132 -0.90 13.17 11.96
C GLY A 132 0.43 12.85 12.64
N LEU A 133 0.62 11.58 13.02
CA LEU A 133 1.87 11.10 13.61
C LEU A 133 3.02 11.21 12.60
N ALA A 134 2.82 10.80 11.36
CA ALA A 134 3.83 10.89 10.30
C ALA A 134 4.29 12.34 10.08
N ILE A 135 3.36 13.31 10.09
CA ILE A 135 3.67 14.74 9.98
C ILE A 135 4.49 15.23 11.19
N ILE A 136 4.07 14.89 12.42
CA ILE A 136 4.77 15.32 13.65
C ILE A 136 6.18 14.73 13.69
N VAL A 137 6.29 13.41 13.54
CA VAL A 137 7.54 12.66 13.56
C VAL A 137 8.46 13.13 12.44
N GLY A 138 7.94 13.28 11.22
CA GLY A 138 8.72 13.74 10.07
C GLY A 138 9.27 15.16 10.24
N LYS A 139 8.50 16.06 10.85
CA LYS A 139 8.96 17.43 11.17
C LYS A 139 10.00 17.46 12.30
N MET A 140 9.89 16.59 13.30
CA MET A 140 10.78 16.57 14.46
C MET A 140 12.10 15.83 14.22
N LEU A 141 12.07 14.71 13.46
CA LEU A 141 13.20 13.77 13.38
C LEU A 141 14.06 13.91 12.12
N GLY A 142 13.74 14.84 11.19
CA GLY A 142 14.58 15.09 10.02
C GLY A 142 14.90 13.84 9.19
N ALA A 143 13.93 12.92 9.09
CA ALA A 143 13.96 11.72 8.24
C ALA A 143 15.05 10.65 8.53
N LYS A 144 15.16 10.18 9.79
CA LYS A 144 15.87 8.92 10.10
C LYS A 144 14.96 7.85 10.73
N LEU A 145 13.79 7.63 10.14
CA LEU A 145 12.97 6.48 10.53
C LEU A 145 13.54 5.23 9.88
N PRO A 146 13.78 4.15 10.65
CA PRO A 146 14.24 2.90 10.08
C PRO A 146 13.06 2.21 9.41
N GLU A 147 12.80 2.61 8.16
CA GLU A 147 11.65 2.20 7.34
C GLU A 147 11.46 0.68 7.32
N ARG A 148 12.57 -0.07 7.29
CA ARG A 148 12.57 -1.52 7.31
C ARG A 148 11.91 -2.11 8.57
N TYR A 149 12.11 -1.53 9.76
CA TYR A 149 11.46 -2.05 10.97
C TYR A 149 9.96 -1.75 10.97
N ILE A 150 9.55 -0.59 10.46
CA ILE A 150 8.14 -0.23 10.31
C ILE A 150 7.45 -1.18 9.33
N GLN A 151 8.07 -1.45 8.18
CA GLN A 151 7.56 -2.41 7.19
C GLN A 151 7.44 -3.82 7.77
N ILE A 152 8.43 -4.30 8.52
CA ILE A 152 8.38 -5.60 9.19
C ILE A 152 7.22 -5.64 10.20
N GLY A 153 7.10 -4.62 11.05
CA GLY A 153 6.02 -4.52 12.04
C GLY A 153 4.63 -4.52 11.41
N ALA A 154 4.41 -3.71 10.38
CA ALA A 154 3.14 -3.67 9.64
C ALA A 154 2.83 -5.03 8.98
N SER A 155 3.83 -5.67 8.37
CA SER A 155 3.66 -6.96 7.72
C SER A 155 3.29 -8.08 8.69
N LEU A 156 3.87 -8.07 9.91
CA LEU A 156 3.49 -9.00 10.97
C LEU A 156 2.03 -8.83 11.40
N ILE A 157 1.55 -7.59 11.48
CA ILE A 157 0.14 -7.31 11.79
C ILE A 157 -0.76 -7.85 10.67
N PHE A 158 -0.41 -7.59 9.41
CA PHE A 158 -1.13 -8.15 8.25
C PHE A 158 -1.17 -9.69 8.30
N PHE A 159 -0.04 -10.35 8.57
CA PHE A 159 -0.02 -11.81 8.69
C PHE A 159 -0.85 -12.32 9.88
N GLY A 160 -0.81 -11.64 11.02
CA GLY A 160 -1.61 -11.98 12.19
C GLY A 160 -3.12 -11.96 11.89
N PHE A 161 -3.62 -10.86 11.32
CA PHE A 161 -5.01 -10.78 10.87
C PHE A 161 -5.33 -11.78 9.76
N GLY A 162 -4.40 -11.98 8.82
CA GLY A 162 -4.57 -12.94 7.73
C GLY A 162 -4.76 -14.37 8.21
N ILE A 163 -3.91 -14.84 9.12
CA ILE A 163 -4.00 -16.17 9.72
C ILE A 163 -5.31 -16.30 10.51
N TYR A 164 -5.63 -15.30 11.34
CA TYR A 164 -6.86 -15.29 12.12
C TYR A 164 -8.11 -15.44 11.22
N SER A 165 -8.22 -14.62 10.17
CA SER A 165 -9.37 -14.66 9.26
C SER A 165 -9.42 -15.93 8.39
N ILE A 166 -8.27 -16.51 8.02
CA ILE A 166 -8.22 -17.83 7.32
C ILE A 166 -8.78 -18.93 8.23
N ILE A 167 -8.38 -18.97 9.50
CA ILE A 167 -8.84 -19.99 10.43
C ILE A 167 -10.35 -19.85 10.62
N GLU A 168 -10.82 -18.65 10.96
CA GLU A 168 -12.24 -18.35 11.19
C GLU A 168 -13.11 -18.67 9.97
N GLY A 169 -12.69 -18.22 8.78
CA GLY A 169 -13.43 -18.51 7.53
C GLY A 169 -13.34 -19.98 7.11
N GLY A 170 -12.23 -20.65 7.41
CA GLY A 170 -11.92 -21.99 6.98
C GLY A 170 -12.62 -23.11 7.76
N GLU A 171 -13.12 -22.85 8.97
CA GLU A 171 -13.75 -23.87 9.83
C GLU A 171 -14.92 -24.60 9.15
N LYS A 172 -15.68 -23.88 8.32
CA LYS A 172 -16.89 -24.39 7.65
C LYS A 172 -16.70 -24.60 6.15
N LEU A 173 -15.47 -24.42 5.66
CA LEU A 173 -15.17 -24.58 4.24
C LEU A 173 -14.72 -26.01 3.93
N PRO A 174 -15.06 -26.53 2.74
CA PRO A 174 -14.63 -27.85 2.30
C PRO A 174 -13.13 -27.87 2.02
N PHE A 175 -12.54 -29.07 2.05
CA PHE A 175 -11.10 -29.29 1.92
C PHE A 175 -10.47 -28.66 0.67
N TYR A 176 -11.19 -28.61 -0.45
CA TYR A 176 -10.68 -27.97 -1.68
C TYR A 176 -10.44 -26.46 -1.54
N ALA A 177 -11.15 -25.77 -0.63
CA ALA A 177 -10.90 -24.37 -0.34
C ALA A 177 -9.53 -24.17 0.31
N TRP A 178 -9.13 -25.08 1.20
CA TRP A 178 -7.81 -25.09 1.83
C TRP A 178 -6.69 -25.36 0.82
N ILE A 179 -6.88 -26.31 -0.09
CA ILE A 179 -5.94 -26.54 -1.19
C ILE A 179 -5.80 -25.29 -2.05
N GLY A 180 -6.93 -24.66 -2.42
CA GLY A 180 -6.94 -23.42 -3.20
C GLY A 180 -6.23 -22.28 -2.48
N GLY A 181 -6.50 -22.08 -1.19
CA GLY A 181 -5.83 -21.07 -0.37
C GLY A 181 -4.33 -21.30 -0.24
N ALA A 182 -3.90 -22.56 -0.06
CA ALA A 182 -2.49 -22.93 -0.04
C ALA A 182 -1.81 -22.66 -1.39
N ALA A 183 -2.46 -22.99 -2.51
CA ALA A 183 -1.97 -22.71 -3.85
C ALA A 183 -1.82 -21.19 -4.09
N ILE A 184 -2.82 -20.39 -3.72
CA ILE A 184 -2.75 -18.92 -3.81
C ILE A 184 -1.60 -18.37 -2.97
N THR A 185 -1.47 -18.83 -1.72
CA THR A 185 -0.39 -18.40 -0.82
C THR A 185 0.98 -18.76 -1.40
N PHE A 186 1.12 -19.96 -1.96
CA PHE A 186 2.34 -20.40 -2.63
C PHE A 186 2.66 -19.54 -3.86
N ILE A 187 1.67 -19.20 -4.69
CA ILE A 187 1.84 -18.31 -5.84
C ILE A 187 2.29 -16.92 -5.38
N LEU A 188 1.66 -16.37 -4.34
CA LEU A 188 2.04 -15.07 -3.78
C LEU A 188 3.49 -15.07 -3.25
N LEU A 189 3.88 -16.13 -2.53
CA LEU A 189 5.26 -16.31 -2.07
C LEU A 189 6.22 -16.45 -3.26
N PHE A 190 5.87 -17.25 -4.27
CA PHE A 190 6.67 -17.42 -5.47
C PHE A 190 6.90 -16.09 -6.21
N ILE A 191 5.84 -15.31 -6.42
CA ILE A 191 5.94 -13.97 -7.02
C ILE A 191 6.82 -13.06 -6.17
N PHE A 192 6.62 -13.05 -4.85
CA PHE A 192 7.40 -12.25 -3.92
C PHE A 192 8.90 -12.59 -3.99
N PHE A 193 9.26 -13.88 -3.92
CA PHE A 193 10.66 -14.32 -4.00
C PHE A 193 11.27 -14.05 -5.37
N ARG A 194 10.52 -14.29 -6.46
CA ARG A 194 10.99 -14.02 -7.83
C ARG A 194 11.26 -12.53 -8.07
N GLN A 195 10.44 -11.64 -7.51
CA GLN A 195 10.63 -10.20 -7.63
C GLN A 195 11.71 -9.65 -6.68
N ARG A 196 11.92 -10.29 -5.52
CA ARG A 196 12.95 -9.88 -4.54
C ARG A 196 14.37 -10.20 -5.01
N PHE A 197 14.52 -11.30 -5.76
CA PHE A 197 15.75 -11.72 -6.40
C PHE A 197 15.55 -11.74 -7.92
N PRO A 198 15.65 -10.58 -8.60
CA PRO A 198 15.75 -10.62 -10.06
C PRO A 198 17.01 -11.43 -10.38
N PHE A 199 16.82 -12.66 -10.86
CA PHE A 199 17.91 -13.53 -11.28
C PHE A 199 18.78 -12.71 -12.24
N ALA A 200 20.06 -12.58 -11.89
CA ALA A 200 21.01 -11.68 -12.51
C ALA A 200 21.11 -11.91 -14.03
N THR A 201 20.28 -11.22 -14.80
CA THR A 201 20.29 -11.22 -16.27
C THR A 201 20.81 -9.89 -16.81
N LYS A 202 21.00 -8.88 -15.94
CA LYS A 202 21.53 -7.57 -16.33
C LYS A 202 23.05 -7.56 -16.58
N LYS A 203 23.78 -8.59 -16.14
CA LYS A 203 25.25 -8.65 -16.29
C LYS A 203 25.71 -9.17 -17.65
N GLU A 204 24.88 -9.92 -18.38
CA GLU A 204 25.24 -10.45 -19.70
C GLU A 204 24.90 -9.47 -20.84
N GLU A 205 23.82 -8.69 -20.72
CA GLU A 205 23.48 -7.66 -21.72
C GLU A 205 24.45 -6.47 -21.72
N GLU A 206 24.93 -6.03 -20.54
CA GLU A 206 25.91 -4.94 -20.46
C GLU A 206 27.27 -5.35 -21.06
N HIS A 207 27.71 -6.60 -20.83
CA HIS A 207 29.00 -7.09 -21.32
C HIS A 207 29.00 -7.31 -22.84
N SER A 208 27.92 -7.87 -23.40
CA SER A 208 27.75 -8.02 -24.85
C SER A 208 27.60 -6.67 -25.59
N SER A 209 26.96 -5.68 -24.95
CA SER A 209 26.84 -4.34 -25.53
C SER A 209 28.16 -3.53 -25.49
N SER A 210 29.05 -3.81 -24.53
CA SER A 210 30.36 -3.13 -24.45
C SER A 210 31.35 -3.72 -25.45
N GLU A 211 31.42 -5.05 -25.56
CA GLU A 211 32.29 -5.72 -26.53
C GLU A 211 31.92 -5.38 -27.99
N SER A 212 30.62 -5.32 -28.30
CA SER A 212 30.16 -4.91 -29.64
C SER A 212 30.50 -3.45 -29.97
N LYS A 213 30.46 -2.54 -28.99
CA LYS A 213 30.85 -1.14 -29.18
C LYS A 213 32.36 -0.98 -29.33
N GLU A 214 33.16 -1.72 -28.58
CA GLU A 214 34.63 -1.71 -28.70
C GLU A 214 35.09 -2.32 -30.04
N ALA A 215 34.49 -3.43 -30.48
CA ALA A 215 34.78 -4.04 -31.77
C ALA A 215 34.49 -3.09 -32.96
N VAL A 216 33.38 -2.34 -32.89
CA VAL A 216 33.02 -1.35 -33.91
C VAL A 216 33.94 -0.12 -33.88
N ALA A 217 34.41 0.30 -32.70
CA ALA A 217 35.36 1.41 -32.57
C ALA A 217 36.76 1.05 -33.10
N ALA A 218 37.23 -0.17 -32.83
CA ALA A 218 38.52 -0.66 -33.31
C ALA A 218 38.57 -0.86 -34.84
N SER A 219 37.42 -1.15 -35.48
CA SER A 219 37.32 -1.25 -36.94
C SER A 219 37.37 0.10 -37.67
N LYS A 220 37.08 1.22 -36.99
CA LYS A 220 37.08 2.56 -37.61
C LYS A 220 38.43 3.29 -37.50
N THR A 221 39.40 2.71 -36.80
CA THR A 221 40.72 3.30 -36.52
C THR A 221 41.86 2.65 -37.32
N LYS A 222 41.56 1.70 -38.20
CA LYS A 222 42.45 1.16 -39.24
C LYS A 222 41.95 1.58 -40.62
#